data_AF-A0A929UXQ3-F1
#
_entry.id   AF-A0A929UXQ3-F1
#
_cell.length_a   1.000
_cell.length_b   1.000
_cell.length_c   1.000
_cell.angle_alpha   90.00
_cell.angle_beta   90.00
_cell.angle_gamma   90.00
#
_symmetry.space_group_name_H-M   'P 1'
#
loop_
_entity.id
_entity.type
_entity.pdbx_description
1 polymer ?
#
loop_
_entity_poly.entity_id
_entity_poly.type
_entity_poly.pdbx_seq_one_letter_code
_entity_poly.pdbx_strand_id
1 'polypeptide(L)'
;MNGQKINSSRPYGRWFNRELKLFLAFFGLISFSNFIFSNNTSALFVPTLSASVDNTAVSVNGNQVINSTNKTTEIPLSLTVNTNNKTGYTAILNSETNETALVNNDSTNGVKINSISSAGQLGNFSNNTWGYKFGASTNYAPIPARSIPAQILQTTGKTNGNDTNSIKLGMKLSDNLESGRYTNKLIFSILTNNYDHIAIMTEGPDFNEKLKSLETSTNKIEHFKKSPIPPVVYMNTVTIDDEESDYEIKLWLDPTDKTAYYYAETEKVYLNEYSSMMFFRFTGDEDIKNILDIDLSSFDTSRVTNMRSMFANMYNITALNLSNFNTSKVTDTAYMFSGMTNLTSLDLSSFDTSRVTDMSNMFYGVYALTNLNLSNFNTSNVTNMGFMFFSMYSLTSLDLSSFDTSNVANMSYMFYGMYGLTSLNLSSFNTSHVTDMRYMFIGISNLTSLNLSSFNTSLVTDMSFMFSGMTNLTSLDLSSFNTSNVTSMSNMFSYMTNLTSLNLSNFNTSQVTNMANMFPLSDVDASNDKLEKIYVNNDFNTSKLTSYSMMFDNRKKLRGGAGSYLANPSTADKSWLRIDDPTNGHPGYFTRKP
;
A
#
# COMPACT_ATOMS: atom_id res chain seq x y z
N MET A 1 -68.63 -28.50 19.06
CA MET A 1 -68.50 -29.93 18.74
C MET A 1 -67.14 -30.12 18.07
N ASN A 2 -66.30 -30.97 18.70
CA ASN A 2 -65.16 -31.78 18.24
C ASN A 2 -64.36 -31.31 17.01
N GLY A 3 -63.03 -31.26 17.00
CA GLY A 3 -61.93 -31.82 17.81
C GLY A 3 -60.61 -31.39 17.10
N GLN A 4 -59.36 -31.67 17.48
CA GLN A 4 -58.64 -32.48 18.45
C GLN A 4 -57.21 -31.85 18.51
N LYS A 5 -56.68 -31.49 19.68
CA LYS A 5 -55.64 -32.19 20.49
C LYS A 5 -54.20 -32.23 19.88
N ILE A 6 -53.22 -31.49 20.46
CA ILE A 6 -52.19 -31.92 21.48
C ILE A 6 -50.93 -32.49 20.80
N ASN A 7 -49.67 -32.24 21.14
CA ASN A 7 -48.97 -31.37 22.12
C ASN A 7 -47.52 -31.21 21.65
N SER A 8 -46.95 -30.04 21.91
CA SER A 8 -45.51 -29.80 21.99
C SER A 8 -45.00 -30.14 23.40
N SER A 9 -43.78 -30.68 23.50
CA SER A 9 -43.03 -30.76 24.75
C SER A 9 -41.76 -29.90 24.62
N ARG A 10 -41.70 -28.85 25.45
CA ARG A 10 -40.44 -28.23 25.90
C ARG A 10 -39.96 -29.00 27.12
N PRO A 11 -38.69 -28.86 27.53
CA PRO A 11 -38.39 -27.89 28.61
C PRO A 11 -36.95 -27.32 28.45
N TYR A 12 -36.39 -26.29 29.10
CA TYR A 12 -36.51 -25.51 30.35
C TYR A 12 -35.87 -24.12 30.05
N GLY A 13 -36.00 -23.00 30.76
CA GLY A 13 -36.65 -22.58 32.01
C GLY A 13 -36.40 -21.06 32.17
N ARG A 14 -37.45 -20.27 32.48
CA ARG A 14 -37.62 -19.34 33.63
C ARG A 14 -36.36 -18.56 34.05
N TRP A 15 -36.37 -17.24 34.32
CA TRP A 15 -37.30 -16.40 35.11
C TRP A 15 -36.76 -14.94 34.99
N PHE A 16 -37.53 -13.84 34.93
CA PHE A 16 -38.11 -13.14 36.09
C PHE A 16 -39.05 -12.00 35.64
N ASN A 17 -40.14 -11.81 36.38
CA ASN A 17 -41.18 -10.77 36.26
C ASN A 17 -40.78 -9.46 36.97
N ARG A 18 -41.32 -8.30 36.53
CA ARG A 18 -42.30 -7.49 37.30
C ARG A 18 -42.72 -6.17 36.65
N GLU A 19 -43.96 -5.80 36.96
CA GLU A 19 -44.74 -4.66 36.48
C GLU A 19 -44.41 -3.28 37.08
N LEU A 20 -44.98 -2.30 36.38
CA LEU A 20 -45.09 -0.84 36.49
C LEU A 20 -45.72 -0.28 37.81
N LYS A 21 -45.21 0.84 38.34
CA LYS A 21 -45.93 2.14 38.51
C LYS A 21 -45.24 3.19 39.44
N LEU A 22 -45.34 4.44 38.98
CA LEU A 22 -45.50 5.76 39.67
C LEU A 22 -44.28 6.63 40.10
N PHE A 23 -44.07 7.67 39.28
CA PHE A 23 -43.88 9.12 39.54
C PHE A 23 -43.06 9.62 40.73
N LEU A 24 -41.98 10.38 40.43
CA LEU A 24 -41.63 11.66 41.06
C LEU A 24 -40.73 12.47 40.11
N ALA A 25 -41.06 13.75 39.96
CA ALA A 25 -40.53 14.69 38.97
C ALA A 25 -39.12 15.19 39.30
N PHE A 26 -38.29 15.42 38.27
CA PHE A 26 -37.30 16.50 38.26
C PHE A 26 -36.99 16.94 36.82
N PHE A 27 -37.05 18.26 36.59
CA PHE A 27 -36.75 18.93 35.34
C PHE A 27 -35.25 18.88 35.03
N GLY A 28 -34.92 18.50 33.79
CA GLY A 28 -33.59 18.67 33.20
C GLY A 28 -33.68 18.26 31.73
N LEU A 29 -33.81 19.23 30.84
CA LEU A 29 -33.81 19.02 29.39
C LEU A 29 -32.57 18.23 28.99
N ILE A 30 -32.76 16.99 28.56
CA ILE A 30 -31.79 16.30 27.73
C ILE A 30 -32.53 15.95 26.44
N SER A 31 -32.33 16.78 25.44
CA SER A 31 -32.67 16.51 24.05
C SER A 31 -31.70 15.44 23.52
N PHE A 32 -32.03 14.17 23.71
CA PHE A 32 -31.52 13.08 22.86
C PHE A 32 -32.58 12.74 21.83
N SER A 33 -32.51 13.43 20.69
CA SER A 33 -33.11 12.98 19.44
C SER A 33 -32.17 13.42 18.32
N ASN A 34 -31.79 12.45 17.47
CA ASN A 34 -31.03 12.60 16.23
C ASN A 34 -29.50 12.62 16.35
N PHE A 35 -28.91 11.46 16.63
CA PHE A 35 -27.73 11.05 15.86
C PHE A 35 -28.20 10.71 14.44
N ILE A 36 -28.47 11.75 13.66
CA ILE A 36 -28.38 11.66 12.21
C ILE A 36 -26.90 11.86 11.93
N PHE A 37 -26.21 10.81 11.48
CA PHE A 37 -24.96 11.02 10.75
C PHE A 37 -25.32 11.93 9.59
N SER A 38 -24.90 13.19 9.68
CA SER A 38 -25.03 14.13 8.58
C SER A 38 -24.37 13.46 7.37
N ASN A 39 -25.10 13.38 6.26
CA ASN A 39 -24.46 13.28 4.96
C ASN A 39 -23.40 14.37 4.96
N ASN A 40 -22.12 13.98 5.02
CA ASN A 40 -21.03 14.90 4.81
C ASN A 40 -21.11 15.29 3.34
N THR A 41 -21.93 16.29 3.05
CA THR A 41 -21.86 17.01 1.80
C THR A 41 -20.52 17.72 1.83
N SER A 42 -19.51 17.12 1.20
CA SER A 42 -18.24 17.76 0.92
C SER A 42 -18.56 19.01 0.10
N ALA A 43 -18.48 20.17 0.73
CA ALA A 43 -18.53 21.42 0.00
C ALA A 43 -17.26 21.50 -0.83
N LEU A 44 -17.40 21.80 -2.13
CA LEU A 44 -16.29 22.12 -3.03
C LEU A 44 -15.27 23.02 -2.29
N PHE A 45 -13.98 22.72 -2.39
CA PHE A 45 -12.98 23.54 -1.74
C PHE A 45 -13.02 24.97 -2.32
N VAL A 46 -13.44 25.94 -1.50
CA VAL A 46 -13.46 27.36 -1.86
C VAL A 46 -12.38 28.08 -1.06
N PRO A 47 -11.31 28.59 -1.72
CA PRO A 47 -10.31 29.39 -1.04
C PRO A 47 -10.93 30.71 -0.55
N THR A 48 -10.58 31.09 0.66
CA THR A 48 -11.00 32.31 1.35
C THR A 48 -9.76 33.14 1.67
N LEU A 49 -9.91 34.45 1.65
CA LEU A 49 -8.86 35.39 2.03
C LEU A 49 -9.51 36.57 2.76
N SER A 50 -8.95 36.92 3.91
CA SER A 50 -9.23 38.17 4.60
C SER A 50 -7.93 38.82 5.02
N ALA A 51 -7.89 40.15 4.97
CA ALA A 51 -6.73 40.92 5.38
C ALA A 51 -7.16 42.23 6.05
N SER A 52 -6.46 42.65 7.08
CA SER A 52 -6.67 43.92 7.76
C SER A 52 -5.37 44.50 8.30
N VAL A 53 -5.38 45.81 8.54
CA VAL A 53 -4.32 46.51 9.28
C VAL A 53 -4.97 47.10 10.53
N ASP A 54 -4.30 46.99 11.68
CA ASP A 54 -4.80 47.45 12.98
C ASP A 54 -5.06 48.96 13.06
N ASN A 55 -4.36 49.77 12.26
CA ASN A 55 -4.61 51.20 12.12
C ASN A 55 -4.49 51.67 10.67
N THR A 56 -5.61 52.11 10.08
CA THR A 56 -5.68 52.58 8.69
C THR A 56 -5.37 54.08 8.53
N ALA A 57 -5.29 54.83 9.63
CA ALA A 57 -5.09 56.27 9.65
C ALA A 57 -4.02 56.68 10.68
N VAL A 58 -2.79 56.21 10.48
CA VAL A 58 -1.65 56.53 11.34
C VAL A 58 -1.39 58.04 11.32
N SER A 59 -1.36 58.65 12.50
CA SER A 59 -1.03 60.07 12.70
C SER A 59 0.15 60.21 13.66
N VAL A 60 1.06 61.13 13.35
CA VAL A 60 2.28 61.38 14.13
C VAL A 60 2.40 62.87 14.37
N ASN A 61 2.64 63.26 15.62
CA ASN A 61 2.92 64.65 15.95
C ASN A 61 4.40 64.95 15.67
N GLY A 62 4.69 65.66 14.57
CA GLY A 62 6.06 65.99 14.16
C GLY A 62 6.86 66.75 15.23
N ASN A 63 6.23 67.64 15.99
CA ASN A 63 6.90 68.39 17.07
C ASN A 63 7.37 67.48 18.19
N GLN A 64 6.61 66.43 18.53
CA GLN A 64 7.04 65.44 19.53
C GLN A 64 8.26 64.66 19.05
N VAL A 65 8.32 64.32 17.76
CA VAL A 65 9.48 63.62 17.17
C VAL A 65 10.70 64.54 17.17
N ILE A 66 10.59 65.78 16.68
CA ILE A 66 11.69 66.75 16.59
C ILE A 66 12.29 67.07 17.97
N ASN A 67 11.46 67.13 19.01
CA ASN A 67 11.89 67.44 20.38
C ASN A 67 12.37 66.19 21.17
N SER A 68 12.32 64.99 20.59
CA SER A 68 12.84 63.77 21.22
C SER A 68 14.37 63.73 21.20
N THR A 69 14.98 62.98 22.12
CA THR A 69 16.45 62.89 22.28
C THR A 69 17.19 62.59 20.99
N ASN A 70 16.67 61.66 20.18
CA ASN A 70 17.32 61.20 18.95
C ASN A 70 16.66 61.77 17.67
N LYS A 71 15.62 62.61 17.84
CA LYS A 71 14.75 63.10 16.76
C LYS A 71 14.10 62.00 15.90
N THR A 72 13.88 60.82 16.48
CA THR A 72 13.35 59.62 15.80
C THR A 72 12.08 59.11 16.45
N THR A 73 11.20 58.46 15.68
CA THR A 73 10.10 57.65 16.24
C THR A 73 9.92 56.35 15.44
N GLU A 74 9.41 55.32 16.12
CA GLU A 74 9.00 54.03 15.55
C GLU A 74 7.50 53.87 15.80
N ILE A 75 6.73 53.60 14.74
CA ILE A 75 5.28 53.46 14.82
C ILE A 75 4.93 52.01 14.49
N PRO A 76 4.42 51.24 15.47
CA PRO A 76 3.99 49.87 15.24
C PRO A 76 2.64 49.83 14.49
N LEU A 77 2.54 48.88 13.59
CA LEU A 77 1.37 48.47 12.84
C LEU A 77 1.34 46.94 12.81
N SER A 78 0.17 46.38 12.58
CA SER A 78 -0.03 44.92 12.47
C SER A 78 -0.84 44.63 11.22
N LEU A 79 -0.27 43.82 10.32
CA LEU A 79 -0.99 43.24 9.17
C LEU A 79 -1.49 41.86 9.59
N THR A 80 -2.81 41.71 9.63
CA THR A 80 -3.47 40.44 9.92
C THR A 80 -4.02 39.85 8.64
N VAL A 81 -3.66 38.61 8.33
CA VAL A 81 -4.17 37.86 7.18
C VAL A 81 -4.74 36.52 7.65
N ASN A 82 -5.84 36.09 7.06
CA ASN A 82 -6.39 34.75 7.29
C ASN A 82 -6.84 34.16 5.95
N THR A 83 -6.33 32.98 5.62
CA THR A 83 -6.69 32.22 4.41
C THR A 83 -6.69 30.73 4.69
N ASN A 84 -7.68 30.02 4.13
CA ASN A 84 -7.72 28.56 4.09
C ASN A 84 -7.01 27.98 2.85
N ASN A 85 -6.39 28.80 1.98
CA ASN A 85 -5.67 28.29 0.80
C ASN A 85 -4.48 27.42 1.25
N LYS A 86 -4.45 26.17 0.77
CA LYS A 86 -3.47 25.14 1.15
C LYS A 86 -2.02 25.54 0.86
N THR A 87 -1.76 26.43 -0.08
CA THR A 87 -0.40 26.94 -0.39
C THR A 87 -0.11 28.30 0.24
N GLY A 88 -1.05 28.89 0.99
CA GLY A 88 -0.85 30.14 1.73
C GLY A 88 -1.07 31.40 0.91
N TYR A 89 -0.32 32.46 1.23
CA TYR A 89 -0.46 33.77 0.61
C TYR A 89 0.88 34.50 0.45
N THR A 90 0.87 35.50 -0.43
CA THR A 90 1.95 36.46 -0.65
C THR A 90 1.45 37.86 -0.29
N ALA A 91 2.22 38.60 0.51
CA ALA A 91 1.95 39.99 0.87
C ALA A 91 2.97 40.92 0.21
N ILE A 92 2.45 41.98 -0.40
CA ILE A 92 3.20 42.97 -1.15
C ILE A 92 2.92 44.36 -0.58
N LEU A 93 3.94 45.22 -0.50
CA LEU A 93 3.86 46.60 -0.01
C LEU A 93 4.36 47.57 -1.09
N ASN A 94 3.66 48.69 -1.25
CA ASN A 94 4.08 49.85 -2.04
C ASN A 94 3.36 51.14 -1.60
N SER A 95 3.88 52.30 -1.98
CA SER A 95 3.13 53.56 -1.96
C SER A 95 2.02 53.55 -3.03
N GLU A 96 0.94 54.30 -2.82
CA GLU A 96 -0.20 54.40 -3.76
C GLU A 96 0.22 54.89 -5.16
N THR A 97 1.30 55.67 -5.23
CA THR A 97 1.91 56.15 -6.47
C THR A 97 3.42 55.85 -6.48
N ASN A 98 4.16 56.34 -7.47
CA ASN A 98 5.64 56.27 -7.44
C ASN A 98 6.27 57.27 -6.47
N GLU A 99 5.48 58.16 -5.86
CA GLU A 99 5.93 59.03 -4.79
C GLU A 99 6.04 58.23 -3.48
N THR A 100 7.27 58.08 -2.98
CA THR A 100 7.58 57.31 -1.77
C THR A 100 7.82 58.21 -0.55
N ALA A 101 7.87 59.53 -0.74
CA ALA A 101 8.03 60.50 0.35
C ALA A 101 6.69 60.88 0.99
N LEU A 102 6.68 61.31 2.26
CA LEU A 102 5.52 62.04 2.79
C LEU A 102 5.55 63.46 2.22
N VAL A 103 4.50 63.86 1.51
CA VAL A 103 4.43 65.16 0.83
C VAL A 103 3.71 66.18 1.71
N ASN A 104 4.29 67.37 1.89
CA ASN A 104 3.61 68.49 2.53
C ASN A 104 2.59 69.10 1.57
N ASN A 105 1.31 68.92 1.84
CA ASN A 105 0.24 69.44 0.97
C ASN A 105 0.04 70.95 1.11
N ASP A 106 0.58 71.56 2.18
CA ASP A 106 0.45 72.98 2.46
C ASP A 106 1.66 73.79 1.95
N SER A 107 2.73 73.10 1.51
CA SER A 107 3.99 73.74 1.08
C SER A 107 3.89 74.26 -0.34
N THR A 108 4.23 75.53 -0.54
CA THR A 108 4.40 76.13 -1.87
C THR A 108 5.74 75.76 -2.53
N ASN A 109 6.70 75.24 -1.75
CA ASN A 109 8.03 74.81 -2.20
C ASN A 109 8.13 73.28 -2.39
N GLY A 110 7.05 72.54 -2.15
CA GLY A 110 7.00 71.09 -2.33
C GLY A 110 7.90 70.33 -1.36
N VAL A 111 8.02 70.79 -0.10
CA VAL A 111 8.82 70.13 0.94
C VAL A 111 8.31 68.72 1.25
N LYS A 112 9.23 67.77 1.45
CA LYS A 112 8.93 66.34 1.64
C LYS A 112 9.77 65.72 2.76
N ILE A 113 9.27 64.61 3.31
CA ILE A 113 10.04 63.68 4.14
C ILE A 113 10.32 62.46 3.26
N ASN A 114 11.55 62.32 2.77
CA ASN A 114 11.89 61.32 1.75
C ASN A 114 11.94 59.91 2.31
N SER A 115 11.64 58.91 1.48
CA SER A 115 11.99 57.52 1.78
C SER A 115 13.52 57.40 1.99
N ILE A 116 13.97 56.56 2.93
CA ILE A 116 15.40 56.27 3.08
C ILE A 116 15.96 55.66 1.78
N SER A 117 17.22 55.95 1.46
CA SER A 117 17.85 55.51 0.20
C SER A 117 18.39 54.09 0.24
N SER A 118 18.61 53.53 1.44
CA SER A 118 19.14 52.19 1.65
C SER A 118 18.71 51.64 3.00
N ALA A 119 18.81 50.33 3.18
CA ALA A 119 18.38 49.69 4.41
C ALA A 119 19.32 50.01 5.59
N GLY A 120 18.77 50.27 6.78
CA GLY A 120 19.58 50.61 7.95
C GLY A 120 18.81 50.72 9.26
N GLN A 121 19.54 50.92 10.35
CA GLN A 121 18.97 51.15 11.69
C GLN A 121 18.37 52.55 11.80
N LEU A 122 17.32 52.71 12.61
CA LEU A 122 16.59 53.97 12.77
C LEU A 122 17.48 55.17 13.14
N GLY A 123 18.46 54.96 14.03
CA GLY A 123 19.39 56.02 14.44
C GLY A 123 20.23 56.60 13.30
N ASN A 124 20.50 55.79 12.28
CA ASN A 124 21.34 56.13 11.13
C ASN A 124 20.57 56.80 9.98
N PHE A 125 19.28 57.06 10.17
CA PHE A 125 18.49 57.77 9.16
C PHE A 125 19.07 59.17 8.91
N SER A 126 19.00 59.61 7.66
CA SER A 126 19.23 61.01 7.32
C SER A 126 18.07 61.86 7.84
N ASN A 127 18.33 63.15 8.11
CA ASN A 127 17.28 64.05 8.56
C ASN A 127 16.14 64.12 7.53
N ASN A 128 14.90 64.19 8.02
CA ASN A 128 13.68 64.25 7.24
C ASN A 128 13.53 63.04 6.31
N THR A 129 13.75 61.84 6.85
CA THR A 129 13.51 60.58 6.14
C THR A 129 12.67 59.58 6.92
N TRP A 130 12.06 58.64 6.19
CA TRP A 130 11.26 57.56 6.77
C TRP A 130 11.43 56.25 5.99
N GLY A 131 11.09 55.14 6.63
CA GLY A 131 11.21 53.79 6.07
C GLY A 131 10.32 52.80 6.81
N TYR A 132 10.27 51.56 6.34
CA TYR A 132 9.47 50.50 6.95
C TYR A 132 10.33 49.31 7.36
N LYS A 133 9.84 48.51 8.31
CA LYS A 133 10.46 47.27 8.74
C LYS A 133 9.36 46.23 8.93
N PHE A 134 9.59 45.00 8.48
CA PHE A 134 8.59 43.92 8.53
C PHE A 134 9.07 42.74 9.37
N GLY A 135 8.17 42.18 10.17
CA GLY A 135 8.41 41.01 11.02
C GLY A 135 9.59 41.18 11.97
N ALA A 136 10.48 40.19 11.98
CA ALA A 136 11.68 40.17 12.83
C ALA A 136 12.88 40.92 12.23
N SER A 137 12.70 41.64 11.11
CA SER A 137 13.79 42.39 10.47
C SER A 137 14.42 43.39 11.46
N THR A 138 15.74 43.49 11.45
CA THR A 138 16.48 44.42 12.33
C THR A 138 16.61 45.81 11.70
N ASN A 139 16.77 45.87 10.37
CA ASN A 139 16.91 47.11 9.60
C ASN A 139 15.59 47.55 8.97
N TYR A 140 15.43 48.86 8.84
CA TYR A 140 14.38 49.46 8.03
C TYR A 140 14.80 49.48 6.56
N ALA A 141 13.86 49.28 5.66
CA ALA A 141 14.02 49.36 4.23
C ALA A 141 13.36 50.64 3.65
N PRO A 142 13.81 51.11 2.47
CA PRO A 142 13.14 52.15 1.71
C PRO A 142 11.67 51.84 1.48
N ILE A 143 10.79 52.83 1.60
CA ILE A 143 9.40 52.74 1.14
C ILE A 143 9.39 52.41 -0.38
N PRO A 144 8.79 51.29 -0.79
CA PRO A 144 8.76 50.86 -2.17
C PRO A 144 7.77 51.68 -3.01
N ALA A 145 8.17 52.01 -4.24
CA ALA A 145 7.33 52.72 -5.21
C ALA A 145 6.28 51.77 -5.82
N ARG A 146 5.15 52.30 -6.31
CA ARG A 146 4.13 51.50 -7.01
C ARG A 146 4.68 50.68 -8.19
N SER A 147 5.63 51.23 -8.94
CA SER A 147 6.25 50.53 -10.08
C SER A 147 7.23 49.43 -9.68
N ILE A 148 7.68 49.42 -8.42
CA ILE A 148 8.64 48.44 -7.89
C ILE A 148 8.17 48.04 -6.47
N PRO A 149 7.05 47.30 -6.36
CA PRO A 149 6.52 46.92 -5.08
C PRO A 149 7.42 45.87 -4.39
N ALA A 150 7.44 45.84 -3.06
CA ALA A 150 8.24 44.89 -2.30
C ALA A 150 7.39 43.71 -1.83
N GLN A 151 7.83 42.48 -2.11
CA GLN A 151 7.30 41.29 -1.45
C GLN A 151 7.80 41.25 -0.01
N ILE A 152 6.90 41.42 0.95
CA ILE A 152 7.23 41.50 2.38
C ILE A 152 7.02 40.17 3.11
N LEU A 153 6.18 39.28 2.58
CA LEU A 153 5.95 37.94 3.12
C LEU A 153 5.46 37.00 2.03
N GLN A 154 5.87 35.74 2.12
CA GLN A 154 5.27 34.63 1.38
C GLN A 154 5.22 33.41 2.30
N THR A 155 4.02 32.88 2.52
CA THR A 155 3.81 31.67 3.31
C THR A 155 3.70 30.46 2.39
N THR A 156 3.83 29.24 2.94
CA THR A 156 3.78 27.98 2.17
C THR A 156 2.57 27.10 2.54
N GLY A 157 1.69 27.61 3.39
CA GLY A 157 0.55 26.86 3.92
C GLY A 157 -0.58 27.78 4.35
N LYS A 158 -1.76 27.20 4.55
CA LYS A 158 -2.92 27.91 5.10
C LYS A 158 -2.59 28.54 6.45
N THR A 159 -3.34 29.56 6.84
CA THR A 159 -3.23 30.12 8.18
C THR A 159 -4.04 29.26 9.16
N ASN A 160 -3.52 29.09 10.37
CA ASN A 160 -4.25 28.43 11.47
C ASN A 160 -5.06 29.48 12.24
N GLY A 161 -6.00 30.13 11.57
CA GLY A 161 -6.69 31.33 12.04
C GLY A 161 -6.00 32.62 11.56
N ASN A 162 -5.93 33.64 12.42
CA ASN A 162 -5.35 34.94 12.07
C ASN A 162 -3.82 34.91 12.15
N ASP A 163 -3.13 35.11 11.03
CA ASP A 163 -1.70 35.33 10.94
C ASP A 163 -1.39 36.83 11.06
N THR A 164 -0.79 37.25 12.17
CA THR A 164 -0.54 38.66 12.48
C THR A 164 0.95 38.97 12.40
N ASN A 165 1.31 39.86 11.47
CA ASN A 165 2.68 40.24 11.20
C ASN A 165 2.94 41.70 11.56
N SER A 166 4.00 41.95 12.33
CA SER A 166 4.38 43.32 12.72
C SER A 166 4.98 44.10 11.56
N ILE A 167 4.50 45.32 11.38
CA ILE A 167 5.09 46.35 10.51
C ILE A 167 5.49 47.52 11.39
N LYS A 168 6.65 48.10 11.17
CA LYS A 168 7.13 49.26 11.91
C LYS A 168 7.52 50.35 10.94
N LEU A 169 6.93 51.54 11.09
CA LEU A 169 7.32 52.73 10.33
C LEU A 169 8.30 53.55 11.17
N GLY A 170 9.50 53.73 10.64
CA GLY A 170 10.57 54.48 11.30
C GLY A 170 10.72 55.82 10.62
N MET A 171 10.96 56.87 11.39
CA MET A 171 11.24 58.20 10.84
C MET A 171 12.22 58.98 11.69
N LYS A 172 12.94 59.89 11.04
CA LYS A 172 13.81 60.88 11.66
C LYS A 172 13.51 62.26 11.10
N LEU A 173 13.17 63.19 11.97
CA LEU A 173 12.80 64.56 11.59
C LEU A 173 13.84 65.56 12.10
N SER A 174 13.88 66.75 11.51
CA SER A 174 14.71 67.85 11.99
C SER A 174 13.91 69.14 12.06
N ASP A 175 14.46 70.11 12.78
CA ASP A 175 13.89 71.42 13.09
C ASP A 175 13.79 72.36 11.87
N ASN A 176 14.40 72.00 10.73
CA ASN A 176 14.30 72.74 9.48
C ASN A 176 13.06 72.37 8.64
N LEU A 177 12.19 71.48 9.13
CA LEU A 177 11.01 71.03 8.42
C LEU A 177 9.94 72.15 8.38
N GLU A 178 9.40 72.44 7.20
CA GLU A 178 8.30 73.40 7.05
C GLU A 178 7.05 72.91 7.80
N SER A 179 6.39 73.79 8.54
CA SER A 179 5.10 73.49 9.19
C SER A 179 4.06 73.10 8.14
N GLY A 180 3.33 72.01 8.39
CA GLY A 180 2.26 71.58 7.49
C GLY A 180 1.91 70.11 7.67
N ARG A 181 0.95 69.64 6.86
CA ARG A 181 0.51 68.25 6.87
C ARG A 181 1.25 67.43 5.82
N TYR A 182 2.06 66.48 6.29
CA TYR A 182 2.80 65.52 5.47
C TYR A 182 2.02 64.22 5.31
N THR A 183 1.73 63.80 4.09
CA THR A 183 0.94 62.58 3.83
C THR A 183 1.54 61.70 2.73
N ASN A 184 1.42 60.39 2.92
CA ASN A 184 1.54 59.37 1.88
C ASN A 184 0.59 58.22 2.27
N LYS A 185 0.28 57.34 1.34
CA LYS A 185 -0.59 56.18 1.52
C LYS A 185 0.15 54.93 1.11
N LEU A 186 0.24 53.98 2.04
CA LEU A 186 0.78 52.66 1.80
C LEU A 186 -0.34 51.70 1.40
N ILE A 187 -0.07 50.86 0.42
CA ILE A 187 -0.95 49.82 -0.08
C ILE A 187 -0.33 48.48 0.28
N PHE A 188 -1.12 47.64 0.97
CA PHE A 188 -0.82 46.23 1.18
C PHE A 188 -1.68 45.43 0.20
N SER A 189 -1.04 44.65 -0.68
CA SER A 189 -1.72 43.73 -1.59
C SER A 189 -1.46 42.30 -1.12
N ILE A 190 -2.54 41.57 -0.80
CA ILE A 190 -2.47 40.19 -0.33
C ILE A 190 -3.08 39.30 -1.41
N LEU A 191 -2.30 38.35 -1.90
CA LEU A 191 -2.72 37.38 -2.91
C LEU A 191 -2.60 35.97 -2.32
N THR A 192 -3.61 35.13 -2.48
CA THR A 192 -3.43 33.70 -2.20
C THR A 192 -2.47 33.10 -3.22
N ASN A 193 -1.63 32.17 -2.79
CA ASN A 193 -0.71 31.49 -3.69
C ASN A 193 -1.49 30.59 -4.67
N ASN A 194 -0.88 30.30 -5.82
CA ASN A 194 -1.45 29.35 -6.78
C ASN A 194 -1.60 27.97 -6.11
N TYR A 195 -2.72 27.31 -6.43
CA TYR A 195 -3.04 25.99 -5.90
C TYR A 195 -3.70 25.16 -7.00
N ASP A 196 -3.08 24.04 -7.34
CA ASP A 196 -3.64 23.07 -8.28
C ASP A 196 -4.58 22.15 -7.48
N HIS A 197 -5.90 22.30 -7.69
CA HIS A 197 -6.89 21.45 -7.06
C HIS A 197 -6.73 20.00 -7.50
N ILE A 198 -6.94 19.06 -6.59
CA ILE A 198 -6.80 17.63 -6.85
C ILE A 198 -8.07 16.88 -6.49
N ALA A 199 -8.44 15.90 -7.32
CA ALA A 199 -9.48 14.93 -6.98
C ALA A 199 -8.81 13.68 -6.44
N ILE A 200 -9.19 13.27 -5.23
CA ILE A 200 -8.67 12.07 -4.58
C ILE A 200 -9.84 11.16 -4.26
N MET A 201 -9.75 9.90 -4.71
CA MET A 201 -10.72 8.88 -4.33
C MET A 201 -10.57 8.53 -2.85
N THR A 202 -11.68 8.21 -2.18
CA THR A 202 -11.66 7.61 -0.83
C THR A 202 -10.82 6.33 -0.77
N GLU A 203 -10.48 5.89 0.44
CA GLU A 203 -9.71 4.65 0.68
C GLU A 203 -10.37 3.42 0.03
N GLY A 204 -9.55 2.45 -0.37
CA GLY A 204 -10.00 1.28 -1.12
C GLY A 204 -11.17 0.52 -0.46
N PRO A 205 -11.14 0.22 0.86
CA PRO A 205 -12.26 -0.45 1.52
C PRO A 205 -13.57 0.38 1.54
N ASP A 206 -13.48 1.70 1.78
CA ASP A 206 -14.66 2.59 1.74
C ASP A 206 -15.23 2.69 0.33
N PHE A 207 -14.37 2.83 -0.67
CA PHE A 207 -14.77 2.80 -2.07
C PHE A 207 -15.49 1.49 -2.42
N ASN A 208 -14.94 0.34 -1.99
CA ASN A 208 -15.52 -0.97 -2.26
C ASN A 208 -16.92 -1.10 -1.65
N GLU A 209 -17.11 -0.65 -0.40
CA GLU A 209 -18.40 -0.66 0.29
C GLU A 209 -19.42 0.22 -0.44
N LYS A 210 -19.02 1.43 -0.84
CA LYS A 210 -19.88 2.36 -1.58
C LYS A 210 -20.24 1.85 -2.96
N LEU A 211 -19.29 1.24 -3.68
CA LEU A 211 -19.55 0.60 -4.98
C LEU A 211 -20.56 -0.55 -4.80
N LYS A 212 -20.37 -1.41 -3.80
CA LYS A 212 -21.31 -2.48 -3.45
C LYS A 212 -22.70 -1.94 -3.12
N SER A 213 -22.80 -0.82 -2.40
CA SER A 213 -24.08 -0.23 -1.98
C SER A 213 -25.01 0.17 -3.14
N LEU A 214 -24.48 0.30 -4.35
CA LEU A 214 -25.25 0.60 -5.55
C LEU A 214 -26.04 -0.61 -6.08
N GLU A 215 -25.62 -1.84 -5.74
CA GLU A 215 -26.30 -3.04 -6.19
C GLU A 215 -27.65 -3.25 -5.47
N THR A 216 -28.60 -3.85 -6.19
CA THR A 216 -29.87 -4.30 -5.63
C THR A 216 -30.09 -5.79 -5.92
N SER A 217 -31.23 -6.34 -5.53
CA SER A 217 -31.59 -7.73 -5.86
C SER A 217 -31.77 -7.96 -7.35
N THR A 218 -32.13 -6.92 -8.12
CA THR A 218 -32.42 -7.00 -9.55
C THR A 218 -31.40 -6.27 -10.42
N ASN A 219 -30.56 -5.41 -9.85
CA ASN A 219 -29.56 -4.65 -10.58
C ASN A 219 -28.16 -4.90 -10.03
N LYS A 220 -27.25 -5.34 -10.90
CA LYS A 220 -25.90 -5.78 -10.56
C LYS A 220 -24.89 -5.05 -11.44
N ILE A 221 -23.72 -4.75 -10.89
CA ILE A 221 -22.68 -4.02 -11.61
C ILE A 221 -21.93 -5.00 -12.52
N GLU A 222 -21.91 -4.71 -13.81
CA GLU A 222 -21.16 -5.47 -14.82
C GLU A 222 -19.97 -4.67 -15.37
N HIS A 223 -20.03 -3.34 -15.32
CA HIS A 223 -18.99 -2.46 -15.85
C HIS A 223 -18.65 -1.34 -14.86
N PHE A 224 -17.42 -0.85 -14.86
CA PHE A 224 -17.01 0.34 -14.12
C PHE A 224 -16.21 1.29 -15.01
N LYS A 225 -16.62 2.56 -15.10
CA LYS A 225 -15.86 3.57 -15.88
C LYS A 225 -16.14 5.00 -15.44
N LYS A 226 -15.29 5.91 -15.90
CA LYS A 226 -15.52 7.34 -15.72
C LYS A 226 -16.60 7.85 -16.68
N SER A 227 -17.51 8.68 -16.18
CA SER A 227 -18.45 9.43 -17.02
C SER A 227 -17.83 10.73 -17.53
N PRO A 228 -18.02 11.11 -18.81
CA PRO A 228 -17.58 12.41 -19.33
C PRO A 228 -18.51 13.56 -18.90
N ILE A 229 -19.70 13.25 -18.39
CA ILE A 229 -20.71 14.23 -17.97
C ILE A 229 -21.18 13.97 -16.54
N PRO A 230 -21.59 15.01 -15.79
CA PRO A 230 -22.11 14.83 -14.44
C PRO A 230 -23.40 13.99 -14.45
N PRO A 231 -23.73 13.31 -13.33
CA PRO A 231 -24.97 12.57 -13.21
C PRO A 231 -26.18 13.49 -13.34
N VAL A 232 -27.27 12.97 -13.90
CA VAL A 232 -28.54 13.70 -13.97
C VAL A 232 -29.17 13.83 -12.57
N VAL A 233 -29.95 14.89 -12.35
CA VAL A 233 -30.45 15.31 -11.02
C VAL A 233 -31.23 14.24 -10.25
N TYR A 234 -31.85 13.28 -10.94
CA TYR A 234 -32.66 12.21 -10.34
C TYR A 234 -31.92 10.87 -10.18
N MET A 235 -30.63 10.79 -10.51
CA MET A 235 -29.83 9.60 -10.22
C MET A 235 -29.49 9.53 -8.74
N ASN A 236 -29.63 8.33 -8.15
CA ASN A 236 -29.16 8.08 -6.80
C ASN A 236 -27.63 8.00 -6.84
N THR A 237 -26.97 9.01 -6.27
CA THR A 237 -25.52 9.15 -6.27
C THR A 237 -24.98 8.99 -4.86
N VAL A 238 -23.79 8.41 -4.75
CA VAL A 238 -23.00 8.37 -3.52
C VAL A 238 -21.68 9.10 -3.75
N THR A 239 -21.13 9.66 -2.68
CA THR A 239 -19.91 10.46 -2.72
C THR A 239 -18.70 9.60 -2.35
N ILE A 240 -17.67 9.63 -3.19
CA ILE A 240 -16.47 8.79 -3.09
C ILE A 240 -15.17 9.60 -3.13
N ASP A 241 -15.22 10.91 -2.87
CA ASP A 241 -14.02 11.69 -2.57
C ASP A 241 -13.47 11.38 -1.17
N ASP A 242 -12.15 11.50 -1.06
CA ASP A 242 -11.41 11.56 0.19
C ASP A 242 -11.54 12.94 0.85
N GLU A 243 -11.35 13.02 2.18
CA GLU A 243 -11.40 14.28 2.93
C GLU A 243 -10.36 15.32 2.47
N GLU A 244 -9.25 14.88 1.87
CA GLU A 244 -8.22 15.76 1.32
C GLU A 244 -8.52 16.23 -0.11
N SER A 245 -9.52 15.64 -0.78
CA SER A 245 -9.94 15.98 -2.14
C SER A 245 -10.52 17.41 -2.19
N ASP A 246 -10.18 18.15 -3.24
CA ASP A 246 -10.75 19.47 -3.50
C ASP A 246 -12.01 19.40 -4.38
N TYR A 247 -12.20 18.27 -5.07
CA TYR A 247 -13.33 17.99 -5.93
C TYR A 247 -14.22 16.92 -5.30
N GLU A 248 -15.53 17.13 -5.41
CA GLU A 248 -16.52 16.09 -5.17
C GLU A 248 -16.40 15.01 -6.25
N ILE A 249 -16.39 13.74 -5.86
CA ILE A 249 -16.40 12.60 -6.77
C ILE A 249 -17.70 11.83 -6.56
N LYS A 250 -18.56 11.81 -7.59
CA LYS A 250 -19.86 11.13 -7.53
C LYS A 250 -19.79 9.76 -8.15
N LEU A 251 -20.50 8.81 -7.58
CA LEU A 251 -20.63 7.44 -8.05
C LEU A 251 -22.11 7.06 -8.12
N TRP A 252 -22.51 6.39 -9.20
CA TRP A 252 -23.87 5.87 -9.37
C TRP A 252 -23.88 4.66 -10.29
N LEU A 253 -24.98 3.90 -10.28
CA LEU A 253 -25.21 2.77 -11.20
C LEU A 253 -26.29 3.13 -12.20
N ASP A 254 -26.00 3.03 -13.49
CA ASP A 254 -27.02 3.06 -14.54
C ASP A 254 -27.62 1.65 -14.71
N PRO A 255 -28.91 1.43 -14.42
CA PRO A 255 -29.54 0.11 -14.54
C PRO A 255 -29.71 -0.35 -16.00
N THR A 256 -29.60 0.55 -16.97
CA THR A 256 -29.85 0.25 -18.39
C THR A 256 -28.69 -0.52 -19.00
N ASP A 257 -27.47 -0.07 -18.72
CA ASP A 257 -26.24 -0.67 -19.23
C ASP A 257 -25.43 -1.40 -18.13
N LYS A 258 -25.93 -1.40 -16.89
CA LYS A 258 -25.30 -2.03 -15.71
C LYS A 258 -23.88 -1.50 -15.42
N THR A 259 -23.60 -0.27 -15.80
CA THR A 259 -22.33 0.40 -15.53
C THR A 259 -22.40 1.23 -14.25
N ALA A 260 -21.48 0.97 -13.33
CA ALA A 260 -21.15 1.91 -12.27
C ALA A 260 -20.28 3.04 -12.86
N TYR A 261 -20.84 4.23 -12.91
CA TYR A 261 -20.15 5.43 -13.38
C TYR A 261 -19.65 6.24 -12.21
N TYR A 262 -18.43 6.78 -12.32
CA TYR A 262 -17.99 7.87 -11.47
C TYR A 262 -17.74 9.15 -12.27
N TYR A 263 -17.91 10.31 -11.63
CA TYR A 263 -17.64 11.62 -12.22
C TYR A 263 -16.87 12.51 -11.25
N ALA A 264 -15.84 13.15 -11.78
CA ALA A 264 -15.12 14.26 -11.18
C ALA A 264 -14.92 15.31 -12.29
N GLU A 265 -14.92 16.59 -11.93
CA GLU A 265 -14.77 17.69 -12.91
C GLU A 265 -13.39 17.66 -13.61
N THR A 266 -12.36 17.23 -12.89
CA THR A 266 -11.00 17.04 -13.44
C THR A 266 -10.89 15.77 -14.28
N GLU A 267 -10.02 15.77 -15.30
CA GLU A 267 -9.70 14.59 -16.10
C GLU A 267 -9.02 13.48 -15.30
N LYS A 268 -8.06 13.83 -14.43
CA LYS A 268 -7.29 12.87 -13.63
C LYS A 268 -7.78 12.82 -12.20
N VAL A 269 -7.95 11.60 -11.69
CA VAL A 269 -8.31 11.32 -10.28
C VAL A 269 -7.18 10.52 -9.64
N TYR A 270 -6.65 11.02 -8.54
CA TYR A 270 -5.67 10.28 -7.76
C TYR A 270 -6.37 9.17 -6.97
N LEU A 271 -5.79 7.97 -6.96
CA LEU A 271 -6.19 6.96 -6.00
C LEU A 271 -5.56 7.25 -4.63
N ASN A 272 -6.29 6.91 -3.57
CA ASN A 272 -5.84 7.05 -2.20
C ASN A 272 -4.53 6.28 -1.94
N GLU A 273 -3.71 6.73 -0.99
CA GLU A 273 -2.51 6.01 -0.55
C GLU A 273 -2.83 4.56 -0.14
N TYR A 274 -3.99 4.35 0.50
CA TYR A 274 -4.54 3.06 0.93
C TYR A 274 -5.57 2.50 -0.07
N SER A 275 -5.13 2.16 -1.28
CA SER A 275 -5.98 1.55 -2.31
C SER A 275 -6.18 0.03 -2.17
N SER A 276 -5.88 -0.53 -1.00
CA SER A 276 -6.10 -1.94 -0.72
C SER A 276 -7.57 -2.31 -0.86
N MET A 277 -7.85 -3.49 -1.39
CA MET A 277 -9.21 -4.02 -1.51
C MET A 277 -10.20 -3.20 -2.35
N MET A 278 -9.75 -2.23 -3.15
CA MET A 278 -10.63 -1.31 -3.87
C MET A 278 -11.70 -2.01 -4.74
N PHE A 279 -11.31 -3.03 -5.49
CA PHE A 279 -12.21 -3.88 -6.29
C PHE A 279 -12.26 -5.33 -5.76
N PHE A 280 -11.86 -5.53 -4.50
CA PHE A 280 -11.84 -6.84 -3.89
C PHE A 280 -13.23 -7.44 -3.77
N ARG A 281 -13.28 -8.76 -3.91
CA ARG A 281 -14.46 -9.56 -3.64
C ARG A 281 -14.21 -10.51 -2.45
N PHE A 282 -15.05 -10.41 -1.42
CA PHE A 282 -15.11 -11.40 -0.34
C PHE A 282 -15.78 -12.71 -0.83
N THR A 283 -15.82 -13.72 0.05
CA THR A 283 -16.61 -14.93 -0.16
C THR A 283 -17.94 -14.81 0.59
N GLY A 284 -18.97 -14.21 -0.04
CA GLY A 284 -20.32 -14.05 0.51
C GLY A 284 -21.39 -13.75 -0.56
N ASP A 285 -22.68 -13.72 -0.17
CA ASP A 285 -23.79 -13.43 -1.08
C ASP A 285 -24.02 -11.95 -1.38
N GLU A 286 -23.31 -11.08 -0.67
CA GLU A 286 -23.46 -9.64 -0.78
C GLU A 286 -22.35 -8.96 -1.62
N ASP A 287 -21.47 -9.71 -2.29
CA ASP A 287 -20.30 -9.13 -2.95
C ASP A 287 -20.56 -8.66 -4.38
N ILE A 288 -19.68 -7.81 -4.91
CA ILE A 288 -19.69 -7.42 -6.33
C ILE A 288 -19.22 -8.62 -7.17
N LYS A 289 -20.18 -9.43 -7.64
CA LYS A 289 -19.86 -10.72 -8.30
C LYS A 289 -19.71 -10.65 -9.80
N ASN A 290 -20.21 -9.59 -10.44
CA ASN A 290 -20.56 -9.61 -11.85
C ASN A 290 -19.74 -8.66 -12.73
N ILE A 291 -18.76 -7.93 -12.18
CA ILE A 291 -17.90 -7.05 -12.98
C ILE A 291 -17.15 -7.86 -14.05
N LEU A 292 -17.35 -7.46 -15.30
CA LEU A 292 -16.76 -8.03 -16.52
C LEU A 292 -15.55 -7.22 -16.98
N ASP A 293 -15.58 -5.89 -16.80
CA ASP A 293 -14.48 -4.98 -17.10
C ASP A 293 -14.47 -3.73 -16.21
N ILE A 294 -13.29 -3.11 -16.12
CA ILE A 294 -13.01 -1.90 -15.36
C ILE A 294 -12.14 -0.99 -16.22
N ASP A 295 -12.59 0.24 -16.43
CA ASP A 295 -11.77 1.30 -17.01
C ASP A 295 -11.00 2.04 -15.90
N LEU A 296 -9.69 1.84 -15.88
CA LEU A 296 -8.74 2.43 -14.93
C LEU A 296 -7.95 3.60 -15.53
N SER A 297 -8.22 4.00 -16.78
CA SER A 297 -7.38 4.91 -17.56
C SER A 297 -7.25 6.33 -16.98
N SER A 298 -8.25 6.78 -16.23
CA SER A 298 -8.30 8.12 -15.63
C SER A 298 -7.69 8.19 -14.23
N PHE A 299 -7.22 7.06 -13.70
CA PHE A 299 -6.58 7.02 -12.38
C PHE A 299 -5.09 7.34 -12.43
N ASP A 300 -4.65 8.16 -11.49
CA ASP A 300 -3.25 8.39 -11.19
C ASP A 300 -2.89 7.68 -9.88
N THR A 301 -2.02 6.66 -9.97
CA THR A 301 -1.63 5.84 -8.82
C THR A 301 -0.29 6.24 -8.19
N SER A 302 0.29 7.39 -8.59
CA SER A 302 1.60 7.86 -8.12
C SER A 302 1.70 8.20 -6.63
N ARG A 303 0.57 8.16 -5.91
CA ARG A 303 0.49 8.33 -4.45
C ARG A 303 0.25 7.02 -3.69
N VAL A 304 -0.15 5.96 -4.38
CA VAL A 304 -0.54 4.69 -3.75
C VAL A 304 0.68 4.04 -3.09
N THR A 305 0.53 3.65 -1.82
CA THR A 305 1.55 2.92 -1.06
C THR A 305 1.12 1.48 -0.76
N ASN A 306 -0.18 1.18 -0.80
CA ASN A 306 -0.74 -0.13 -0.53
C ASN A 306 -1.74 -0.55 -1.63
N MET A 307 -1.45 -1.68 -2.30
CA MET A 307 -2.33 -2.31 -3.32
C MET A 307 -2.75 -3.73 -2.91
N ARG A 308 -2.68 -4.07 -1.62
CA ARG A 308 -3.05 -5.38 -1.10
C ARG A 308 -4.46 -5.76 -1.54
N SER A 309 -4.61 -6.92 -2.15
CA SER A 309 -5.90 -7.46 -2.60
C SER A 309 -6.70 -6.55 -3.55
N MET A 310 -6.09 -5.55 -4.20
CA MET A 310 -6.83 -4.52 -4.96
C MET A 310 -7.81 -5.10 -5.99
N PHE A 311 -7.45 -6.20 -6.65
CA PHE A 311 -8.28 -6.90 -7.66
C PHE A 311 -8.56 -8.36 -7.28
N ALA A 312 -8.38 -8.73 -6.02
CA ALA A 312 -8.53 -10.13 -5.64
C ALA A 312 -9.98 -10.63 -5.79
N ASN A 313 -10.10 -11.87 -6.26
CA ASN A 313 -11.33 -12.63 -6.49
C ASN A 313 -12.26 -12.04 -7.56
N MET A 314 -11.75 -11.19 -8.45
CA MET A 314 -12.51 -10.71 -9.62
C MET A 314 -12.61 -11.80 -10.70
N TYR A 315 -13.39 -12.86 -10.42
CA TYR A 315 -13.41 -14.09 -11.22
C TYR A 315 -13.83 -13.90 -12.69
N ASN A 316 -14.61 -12.88 -13.02
CA ASN A 316 -15.16 -12.72 -14.38
C ASN A 316 -14.28 -11.86 -15.30
N ILE A 317 -13.28 -11.15 -14.77
CA ILE A 317 -12.39 -10.31 -15.58
C ILE A 317 -11.43 -11.21 -16.37
N THR A 318 -11.36 -10.97 -17.68
CA THR A 318 -10.51 -11.72 -18.61
C THR A 318 -9.24 -10.97 -19.02
N ALA A 319 -9.25 -9.64 -18.91
CA ALA A 319 -8.12 -8.74 -19.19
C ALA A 319 -8.22 -7.48 -18.32
N LEU A 320 -7.07 -6.91 -17.95
CA LEU A 320 -6.98 -5.69 -17.15
C LEU A 320 -5.90 -4.76 -17.74
N ASN A 321 -6.25 -3.52 -18.03
CA ASN A 321 -5.29 -2.53 -18.54
C ASN A 321 -4.71 -1.73 -17.36
N LEU A 322 -3.41 -1.92 -17.10
CA LEU A 322 -2.66 -1.26 -16.04
C LEU A 322 -1.51 -0.38 -16.57
N SER A 323 -1.53 -0.04 -17.85
CA SER A 323 -0.43 0.69 -18.51
C SER A 323 -0.17 2.08 -17.91
N ASN A 324 -1.17 2.71 -17.28
CA ASN A 324 -1.05 4.01 -16.60
C ASN A 324 -0.67 3.90 -15.11
N PHE A 325 -0.49 2.70 -14.56
CA PHE A 325 -0.15 2.54 -13.15
C PHE A 325 1.29 2.97 -12.88
N ASN A 326 1.47 3.83 -11.88
CA ASN A 326 2.75 4.16 -11.29
C ASN A 326 2.85 3.51 -9.90
N THR A 327 3.62 2.43 -9.79
CA THR A 327 3.78 1.70 -8.51
C THR A 327 5.05 2.08 -7.75
N SER A 328 5.76 3.14 -8.12
CA SER A 328 7.07 3.52 -7.54
C SER A 328 7.06 3.82 -6.03
N LYS A 329 5.87 4.00 -5.43
CA LYS A 329 5.69 4.18 -3.98
C LYS A 329 5.04 2.97 -3.28
N VAL A 330 4.61 1.96 -4.02
CA VAL A 330 3.89 0.81 -3.47
C VAL A 330 4.84 -0.08 -2.69
N THR A 331 4.41 -0.48 -1.49
CA THR A 331 5.19 -1.31 -0.56
C THR A 331 4.55 -2.68 -0.28
N ASP A 332 3.23 -2.82 -0.51
CA ASP A 332 2.47 -4.05 -0.33
C ASP A 332 1.62 -4.35 -1.58
N THR A 333 1.91 -5.48 -2.23
CA THR A 333 1.14 -6.03 -3.36
C THR A 333 0.60 -7.43 -3.05
N ALA A 334 0.55 -7.82 -1.78
CA ALA A 334 0.08 -9.13 -1.38
C ALA A 334 -1.36 -9.36 -1.87
N TYR A 335 -1.64 -10.56 -2.38
CA TYR A 335 -2.95 -10.94 -2.93
C TYR A 335 -3.48 -10.07 -4.09
N MET A 336 -2.70 -9.13 -4.67
CA MET A 336 -3.24 -8.12 -5.60
C MET A 336 -4.13 -8.68 -6.72
N PHE A 337 -3.74 -9.81 -7.32
CA PHE A 337 -4.48 -10.52 -8.37
C PHE A 337 -4.99 -11.90 -7.94
N SER A 338 -4.95 -12.20 -6.64
CA SER A 338 -5.32 -13.52 -6.11
C SER A 338 -6.75 -13.88 -6.51
N GLY A 339 -6.95 -15.08 -7.07
CA GLY A 339 -8.26 -15.60 -7.42
C GLY A 339 -8.87 -14.98 -8.68
N MET A 340 -8.12 -14.26 -9.51
CA MET A 340 -8.61 -13.83 -10.83
C MET A 340 -8.62 -15.00 -11.84
N THR A 341 -9.53 -15.96 -11.62
CA THR A 341 -9.47 -17.29 -12.26
C THR A 341 -9.63 -17.30 -13.77
N ASN A 342 -10.31 -16.31 -14.35
CA ASN A 342 -10.52 -16.20 -15.80
C ASN A 342 -9.57 -15.19 -16.49
N LEU A 343 -8.60 -14.60 -15.76
CA LEU A 343 -7.65 -13.66 -16.33
C LEU A 343 -6.69 -14.38 -17.29
N THR A 344 -6.74 -14.01 -18.57
CA THR A 344 -5.98 -14.68 -19.65
C THR A 344 -4.73 -13.92 -20.08
N SER A 345 -4.66 -12.62 -19.80
CA SER A 345 -3.52 -11.76 -20.09
C SER A 345 -3.35 -10.71 -18.99
N LEU A 346 -2.09 -10.39 -18.68
CA LEU A 346 -1.73 -9.38 -17.69
C LEU A 346 -0.39 -8.74 -18.09
N ASP A 347 -0.42 -7.45 -18.38
CA ASP A 347 0.78 -6.65 -18.66
C ASP A 347 1.16 -5.84 -17.41
N LEU A 348 2.36 -6.09 -16.90
CA LEU A 348 2.93 -5.44 -15.70
C LEU A 348 4.19 -4.64 -16.03
N SER A 349 4.41 -4.29 -17.30
CA SER A 349 5.61 -3.57 -17.75
C SER A 349 5.77 -2.17 -17.13
N SER A 350 4.67 -1.55 -16.70
CA SER A 350 4.67 -0.25 -16.00
C SER A 350 5.03 -0.35 -14.50
N PHE A 351 5.11 -1.55 -13.94
CA PHE A 351 5.32 -1.72 -12.50
C PHE A 351 6.79 -1.48 -12.13
N ASP A 352 7.00 -0.53 -11.23
CA ASP A 352 8.20 -0.41 -10.40
C ASP A 352 7.94 -1.10 -9.06
N THR A 353 8.59 -2.23 -8.82
CA THR A 353 8.45 -3.02 -7.59
C THR A 353 9.60 -2.79 -6.59
N SER A 354 10.47 -1.81 -6.83
CA SER A 354 11.69 -1.59 -6.05
C SER A 354 11.46 -1.29 -4.56
N ARG A 355 10.24 -0.92 -4.16
CA ARG A 355 9.86 -0.68 -2.76
C ARG A 355 8.96 -1.76 -2.15
N VAL A 356 8.56 -2.75 -2.93
CA VAL A 356 7.65 -3.80 -2.47
C VAL A 356 8.37 -4.72 -1.48
N THR A 357 7.71 -5.00 -0.36
CA THR A 357 8.23 -5.84 0.73
C THR A 357 7.47 -7.16 0.90
N ASP A 358 6.20 -7.21 0.49
CA ASP A 358 5.34 -8.40 0.53
C ASP A 358 4.70 -8.65 -0.85
N MET A 359 5.01 -9.81 -1.44
CA MET A 359 4.42 -10.32 -2.68
C MET A 359 3.66 -11.64 -2.47
N SER A 360 3.35 -11.97 -1.22
CA SER A 360 2.67 -13.22 -0.89
C SER A 360 1.31 -13.31 -1.58
N ASN A 361 1.01 -14.48 -2.13
CA ASN A 361 -0.25 -14.77 -2.84
C ASN A 361 -0.57 -13.84 -4.03
N MET A 362 0.38 -13.03 -4.54
CA MET A 362 0.09 -12.01 -5.56
C MET A 362 -0.65 -12.56 -6.79
N PHE A 363 -0.28 -13.77 -7.23
CA PHE A 363 -0.92 -14.48 -8.35
C PHE A 363 -1.56 -15.82 -7.91
N TYR A 364 -1.91 -15.95 -6.62
CA TYR A 364 -2.57 -17.15 -6.11
C TYR A 364 -3.83 -17.45 -6.93
N GLY A 365 -3.92 -18.65 -7.50
CA GLY A 365 -5.13 -19.10 -8.19
C GLY A 365 -5.50 -18.35 -9.47
N VAL A 366 -4.53 -17.69 -10.13
CA VAL A 366 -4.73 -17.08 -11.46
C VAL A 366 -4.61 -18.17 -12.54
N TYR A 367 -5.62 -19.03 -12.59
CA TYR A 367 -5.58 -20.30 -13.30
C TYR A 367 -5.47 -20.21 -14.82
N ALA A 368 -6.13 -19.25 -15.45
CA ALA A 368 -6.25 -19.15 -16.90
C ALA A 368 -5.05 -18.46 -17.58
N LEU A 369 -4.12 -17.89 -16.81
CA LEU A 369 -3.00 -17.13 -17.36
C LEU A 369 -1.96 -18.08 -17.97
N THR A 370 -1.66 -17.89 -19.26
CA THR A 370 -0.76 -18.76 -20.05
C THR A 370 0.64 -18.19 -20.22
N ASN A 371 0.83 -16.89 -19.96
CA ASN A 371 2.11 -16.20 -20.01
C ASN A 371 2.14 -15.09 -18.95
N LEU A 372 3.29 -14.88 -18.31
CA LEU A 372 3.52 -13.83 -17.32
C LEU A 372 4.97 -13.34 -17.43
N ASN A 373 5.15 -12.07 -17.83
CA ASN A 373 6.46 -11.44 -17.90
C ASN A 373 6.73 -10.63 -16.61
N LEU A 374 7.79 -10.98 -15.89
CA LEU A 374 8.22 -10.32 -14.65
C LEU A 374 9.67 -9.79 -14.74
N SER A 375 10.21 -9.66 -15.95
CA SER A 375 11.61 -9.25 -16.15
C SER A 375 11.94 -7.86 -15.59
N ASN A 376 10.95 -6.97 -15.45
CA ASN A 376 11.09 -5.64 -14.86
C ASN A 376 11.01 -5.62 -13.32
N PHE A 377 10.70 -6.75 -12.67
CA PHE A 377 10.53 -6.77 -11.22
C PHE A 377 11.87 -6.63 -10.50
N ASN A 378 11.95 -5.68 -9.57
CA ASN A 378 13.03 -5.57 -8.59
C ASN A 378 12.53 -6.11 -7.25
N THR A 379 12.96 -7.32 -6.89
CA THR A 379 12.52 -8.00 -5.66
C THR A 379 13.48 -7.86 -4.49
N SER A 380 14.51 -7.00 -4.60
CA SER A 380 15.59 -6.88 -3.59
C SER A 380 15.10 -6.53 -2.18
N ASN A 381 13.93 -5.89 -2.04
CA ASN A 381 13.34 -5.56 -0.74
C ASN A 381 12.25 -6.54 -0.27
N VAL A 382 11.93 -7.58 -1.05
CA VAL A 382 10.86 -8.52 -0.74
C VAL A 382 11.31 -9.51 0.35
N THR A 383 10.47 -9.67 1.37
CA THR A 383 10.72 -10.57 2.50
C THR A 383 9.79 -11.80 2.51
N ASN A 384 8.66 -11.72 1.81
CA ASN A 384 7.64 -12.77 1.75
C ASN A 384 7.18 -13.04 0.30
N MET A 385 7.37 -14.29 -0.16
CA MET A 385 6.90 -14.79 -1.45
C MET A 385 6.05 -16.06 -1.30
N GLY A 386 5.54 -16.33 -0.09
CA GLY A 386 4.69 -17.49 0.17
C GLY A 386 3.47 -17.50 -0.75
N PHE A 387 3.15 -18.67 -1.30
CA PHE A 387 1.99 -18.88 -2.19
C PHE A 387 1.94 -17.99 -3.46
N MET A 388 3.01 -17.26 -3.82
CA MET A 388 2.97 -16.23 -4.86
C MET A 388 2.41 -16.72 -6.21
N PHE A 389 2.75 -17.93 -6.64
CA PHE A 389 2.31 -18.54 -7.90
C PHE A 389 1.43 -19.79 -7.69
N PHE A 390 0.83 -19.92 -6.51
CA PHE A 390 0.06 -21.09 -6.12
C PHE A 390 -1.03 -21.40 -7.14
N SER A 391 -1.04 -22.64 -7.63
CA SER A 391 -2.00 -23.22 -8.55
C SER A 391 -2.15 -22.51 -9.90
N MET A 392 -1.15 -21.79 -10.41
CA MET A 392 -1.17 -21.24 -11.78
C MET A 392 -0.98 -22.33 -12.86
N TYR A 393 -1.94 -23.26 -12.96
CA TYR A 393 -1.75 -24.52 -13.69
C TYR A 393 -1.72 -24.40 -15.23
N SER A 394 -2.17 -23.28 -15.83
CA SER A 394 -2.08 -23.07 -17.29
C SER A 394 -0.74 -22.50 -17.75
N LEU A 395 0.10 -22.04 -16.83
CA LEU A 395 1.40 -21.47 -17.17
C LEU A 395 2.38 -22.60 -17.54
N THR A 396 2.96 -22.52 -18.75
CA THR A 396 3.86 -23.57 -19.27
C THR A 396 5.34 -23.29 -19.05
N SER A 397 5.70 -22.01 -18.89
CA SER A 397 7.05 -21.56 -18.58
C SER A 397 7.03 -20.34 -17.66
N LEU A 398 7.97 -20.27 -16.71
CA LEU A 398 8.16 -19.12 -15.84
C LEU A 398 9.66 -18.79 -15.71
N ASP A 399 10.04 -17.58 -16.14
CA ASP A 399 11.40 -17.08 -16.01
C ASP A 399 11.49 -16.07 -14.85
N LEU A 400 12.26 -16.42 -13.82
CA LEU A 400 12.48 -15.58 -12.63
C LEU A 400 13.96 -15.17 -12.51
N SER A 401 14.73 -15.16 -13.60
CA SER A 401 16.15 -14.81 -13.57
C SER A 401 16.46 -13.36 -13.12
N SER A 402 15.47 -12.47 -13.11
CA SER A 402 15.58 -11.11 -12.57
C SER A 402 15.38 -11.04 -11.05
N PHE A 403 14.92 -12.10 -10.39
CA PHE A 403 14.55 -12.04 -8.98
C PHE A 403 15.79 -12.06 -8.09
N ASP A 404 15.93 -11.05 -7.24
CA ASP A 404 16.78 -11.07 -6.06
C ASP A 404 15.94 -11.56 -4.87
N THR A 405 16.22 -12.77 -4.38
CA THR A 405 15.51 -13.36 -3.25
C THR A 405 16.31 -13.34 -1.95
N SER A 406 17.42 -12.59 -1.91
CA SER A 406 18.37 -12.59 -0.79
C SER A 406 17.77 -12.17 0.54
N ASN A 407 16.68 -11.41 0.56
CA ASN A 407 15.96 -10.97 1.76
C ASN A 407 14.70 -11.80 2.09
N VAL A 408 14.36 -12.82 1.27
CA VAL A 408 13.13 -13.59 1.44
C VAL A 408 13.29 -14.61 2.57
N ALA A 409 12.37 -14.58 3.53
CA ALA A 409 12.32 -15.52 4.65
C ALA A 409 11.31 -16.68 4.43
N ASN A 410 10.24 -16.43 3.67
CA ASN A 410 9.17 -17.40 3.43
C ASN A 410 8.96 -17.66 1.92
N MET A 411 9.15 -18.92 1.49
CA MET A 411 8.86 -19.42 0.14
C MET A 411 7.90 -20.62 0.16
N SER A 412 7.19 -20.83 1.27
CA SER A 412 6.24 -21.94 1.40
C SER A 412 5.16 -21.87 0.31
N TYR A 413 4.82 -23.03 -0.27
CA TYR A 413 3.80 -23.17 -1.31
C TYR A 413 3.99 -22.34 -2.59
N MET A 414 5.15 -21.72 -2.82
CA MET A 414 5.35 -20.71 -3.87
C MET A 414 4.94 -21.19 -5.27
N PHE A 415 5.21 -22.44 -5.63
CA PHE A 415 4.89 -23.05 -6.93
C PHE A 415 3.95 -24.27 -6.82
N TYR A 416 3.23 -24.39 -5.71
CA TYR A 416 2.30 -25.51 -5.47
C TYR A 416 1.31 -25.65 -6.64
N GLY A 417 1.13 -26.87 -7.15
CA GLY A 417 0.04 -27.19 -8.09
C GLY A 417 0.16 -26.52 -9.46
N MET A 418 1.36 -26.09 -9.86
CA MET A 418 1.62 -25.60 -11.23
C MET A 418 1.79 -26.77 -12.21
N TYR A 419 0.72 -27.57 -12.41
CA TYR A 419 0.78 -28.82 -13.18
C TYR A 419 1.20 -28.64 -14.64
N GLY A 420 0.90 -27.49 -15.27
CA GLY A 420 1.25 -27.20 -16.66
C GLY A 420 2.71 -26.81 -16.91
N LEU A 421 3.48 -26.54 -15.84
CA LEU A 421 4.82 -25.97 -15.96
C LEU A 421 5.82 -27.01 -16.51
N THR A 422 6.48 -26.66 -17.61
CA THR A 422 7.50 -27.48 -18.29
C THR A 422 8.90 -26.87 -18.22
N SER A 423 9.00 -25.58 -17.87
CA SER A 423 10.26 -24.85 -17.70
C SER A 423 10.15 -23.86 -16.54
N LEU A 424 11.12 -23.86 -15.65
CA LEU A 424 11.21 -22.96 -14.51
C LEU A 424 12.66 -22.51 -14.32
N ASN A 425 12.92 -21.21 -14.45
CA ASN A 425 14.26 -20.64 -14.27
C ASN A 425 14.39 -19.98 -12.89
N LEU A 426 15.22 -20.58 -12.03
CA LEU A 426 15.51 -20.12 -10.65
C LEU A 426 16.98 -19.70 -10.48
N SER A 427 17.71 -19.44 -11.57
CA SER A 427 19.17 -19.25 -11.54
C SER A 427 19.67 -18.12 -10.63
N SER A 428 18.84 -17.09 -10.38
CA SER A 428 19.18 -15.96 -9.53
C SER A 428 18.80 -16.14 -8.05
N PHE A 429 18.13 -17.24 -7.68
CA PHE A 429 17.60 -17.41 -6.32
C PHE A 429 18.74 -17.51 -5.29
N ASN A 430 18.65 -16.71 -4.24
CA ASN A 430 19.47 -16.80 -3.04
C ASN A 430 18.56 -17.13 -1.84
N THR A 431 18.54 -18.39 -1.42
CA THR A 431 17.66 -18.84 -0.35
C THR A 431 18.30 -18.81 1.05
N SER A 432 19.43 -18.11 1.22
CA SER A 432 20.21 -18.15 2.46
C SER A 432 19.48 -17.65 3.71
N HIS A 433 18.42 -16.85 3.55
CA HIS A 433 17.56 -16.37 4.64
C HIS A 433 16.24 -17.13 4.78
N VAL A 434 15.96 -18.10 3.91
CA VAL A 434 14.69 -18.83 3.91
C VAL A 434 14.67 -19.84 5.05
N THR A 435 13.62 -19.82 5.86
CA THR A 435 13.41 -20.78 6.97
C THR A 435 12.35 -21.83 6.66
N ASP A 436 11.45 -21.55 5.71
CA ASP A 436 10.30 -22.39 5.38
C ASP A 436 10.17 -22.63 3.86
N MET A 437 10.29 -23.91 3.46
CA MET A 437 10.15 -24.38 2.08
C MET A 437 9.08 -25.48 1.95
N ARG A 438 8.17 -25.59 2.91
CA ARG A 438 7.10 -26.60 2.86
C ARG A 438 6.29 -26.45 1.58
N TYR A 439 5.96 -27.57 0.94
CA TYR A 439 5.11 -27.64 -0.26
C TYR A 439 5.59 -26.77 -1.46
N MET A 440 6.85 -26.34 -1.52
CA MET A 440 7.28 -25.35 -2.51
C MET A 440 7.08 -25.79 -3.97
N PHE A 441 7.38 -27.06 -4.31
CA PHE A 441 7.30 -27.61 -5.66
C PHE A 441 6.31 -28.78 -5.80
N ILE A 442 5.39 -28.93 -4.85
CA ILE A 442 4.42 -30.02 -4.90
C ILE A 442 3.55 -29.95 -6.15
N GLY A 443 3.38 -31.09 -6.81
CA GLY A 443 2.49 -31.22 -7.96
C GLY A 443 2.98 -30.53 -9.23
N ILE A 444 4.25 -30.12 -9.34
CA ILE A 444 4.80 -29.69 -10.64
C ILE A 444 5.12 -30.93 -11.49
N SER A 445 4.07 -31.62 -11.94
CA SER A 445 4.15 -32.96 -12.51
C SER A 445 4.73 -33.00 -13.93
N ASN A 446 4.63 -31.92 -14.71
CA ASN A 446 5.14 -31.87 -16.09
C ASN A 446 6.62 -31.46 -16.21
N LEU A 447 7.25 -31.02 -15.12
CA LEU A 447 8.64 -30.59 -15.14
C LEU A 447 9.58 -31.82 -15.19
N THR A 448 10.49 -31.84 -16.18
CA THR A 448 11.43 -32.95 -16.39
C THR A 448 12.81 -32.72 -15.79
N SER A 449 13.15 -31.46 -15.50
CA SER A 449 14.41 -31.05 -14.87
C SER A 449 14.21 -29.83 -13.98
N LEU A 450 14.90 -29.77 -12.85
CA LEU A 450 14.85 -28.67 -11.91
C LEU A 450 16.28 -28.35 -11.44
N ASN A 451 16.75 -27.13 -11.68
CA ASN A 451 18.07 -26.68 -11.23
C ASN A 451 17.95 -25.96 -9.89
N LEU A 452 18.57 -26.52 -8.85
CA LEU A 452 18.61 -25.98 -7.48
C LEU A 452 20.04 -25.66 -7.01
N SER A 453 20.99 -25.53 -7.93
CA SER A 453 22.41 -25.34 -7.60
C SER A 453 22.70 -24.06 -6.79
N SER A 454 21.85 -23.03 -6.90
CA SER A 454 21.94 -21.78 -6.14
C SER A 454 21.31 -21.83 -4.75
N PHE A 455 20.58 -22.90 -4.41
CA PHE A 455 19.86 -22.98 -3.14
C PHE A 455 20.83 -23.18 -1.97
N ASN A 456 20.73 -22.30 -0.96
CA ASN A 456 21.31 -22.50 0.35
C ASN A 456 20.18 -22.77 1.35
N THR A 457 20.12 -23.97 1.90
CA THR A 457 19.05 -24.38 2.83
C THR A 457 19.49 -24.42 4.29
N SER A 458 20.62 -23.79 4.65
CA SER A 458 21.21 -23.92 5.99
C SER A 458 20.32 -23.44 7.13
N LEU A 459 19.36 -22.54 6.86
CA LEU A 459 18.40 -22.04 7.86
C LEU A 459 17.02 -22.71 7.78
N VAL A 460 16.80 -23.58 6.80
CA VAL A 460 15.49 -24.20 6.59
C VAL A 460 15.21 -25.22 7.70
N THR A 461 14.03 -25.11 8.32
CA THR A 461 13.59 -26.01 9.38
C THR A 461 12.51 -27.00 8.95
N ASP A 462 11.76 -26.70 7.88
CA ASP A 462 10.67 -27.53 7.37
C ASP A 462 10.75 -27.68 5.84
N MET A 463 10.86 -28.94 5.39
CA MET A 463 10.88 -29.35 3.98
C MET A 463 9.73 -30.32 3.66
N SER A 464 8.68 -30.33 4.48
CA SER A 464 7.56 -31.24 4.30
C SER A 464 6.93 -31.04 2.92
N PHE A 465 6.64 -32.13 2.21
CA PHE A 465 6.03 -32.16 0.88
C PHE A 465 6.79 -31.41 -0.24
N MET A 466 8.03 -30.96 -0.02
CA MET A 466 8.73 -30.02 -0.91
C MET A 466 8.74 -30.44 -2.40
N PHE A 467 8.97 -31.72 -2.70
CA PHE A 467 9.03 -32.27 -4.07
C PHE A 467 7.92 -33.30 -4.37
N SER A 468 6.91 -33.38 -3.50
CA SER A 468 5.87 -34.40 -3.62
C SER A 468 5.14 -34.31 -4.97
N GLY A 469 4.94 -35.44 -5.65
CA GLY A 469 4.17 -35.50 -6.89
C GLY A 469 4.83 -34.85 -8.12
N MET A 470 6.14 -34.55 -8.07
CA MET A 470 6.92 -34.20 -9.26
C MET A 470 7.19 -35.46 -10.11
N THR A 471 6.14 -36.01 -10.71
CA THR A 471 6.12 -37.36 -11.28
C THR A 471 7.02 -37.55 -12.49
N ASN A 472 7.26 -36.53 -13.33
CA ASN A 472 8.11 -36.65 -14.53
C ASN A 472 9.61 -36.38 -14.30
N LEU A 473 10.01 -36.03 -13.07
CA LEU A 473 11.40 -35.81 -12.76
C LEU A 473 12.16 -37.15 -12.73
N THR A 474 13.19 -37.27 -13.56
CA THR A 474 14.01 -38.51 -13.66
C THR A 474 15.27 -38.49 -12.79
N SER A 475 15.74 -37.28 -12.46
CA SER A 475 16.87 -37.03 -11.57
C SER A 475 16.65 -35.72 -10.81
N LEU A 476 17.17 -35.65 -9.58
CA LEU A 476 17.11 -34.46 -8.73
C LEU A 476 18.47 -34.25 -8.09
N ASP A 477 19.13 -33.14 -8.42
CA ASP A 477 20.38 -32.75 -7.78
C ASP A 477 20.10 -31.91 -6.53
N LEU A 478 20.49 -32.45 -5.38
CA LEU A 478 20.36 -31.81 -4.06
C LEU A 478 21.72 -31.55 -3.44
N SER A 479 22.81 -31.54 -4.22
CA SER A 479 24.18 -31.39 -3.72
C SER A 479 24.43 -30.10 -2.92
N SER A 480 23.67 -29.04 -3.19
CA SER A 480 23.71 -27.75 -2.48
C SER A 480 22.98 -27.75 -1.12
N PHE A 481 22.16 -28.76 -0.84
CA PHE A 481 21.29 -28.75 0.35
C PHE A 481 22.10 -28.97 1.64
N ASN A 482 21.79 -28.17 2.65
CA ASN A 482 22.21 -28.39 4.03
C ASN A 482 20.96 -28.61 4.88
N THR A 483 20.79 -29.82 5.40
CA THR A 483 19.60 -30.19 6.18
C THR A 483 19.84 -30.21 7.69
N SER A 484 20.96 -29.67 8.17
CA SER A 484 21.37 -29.78 9.58
C SER A 484 20.38 -29.16 10.57
N ASN A 485 19.55 -28.21 10.15
CA ASN A 485 18.50 -27.58 10.96
C ASN A 485 17.08 -28.10 10.66
N VAL A 486 16.93 -29.02 9.70
CA VAL A 486 15.61 -29.52 9.30
C VAL A 486 15.04 -30.44 10.38
N THR A 487 13.82 -30.16 10.80
CA THR A 487 13.07 -30.94 11.79
C THR A 487 11.99 -31.81 11.15
N SER A 488 11.46 -31.42 9.98
CA SER A 488 10.45 -32.19 9.24
C SER A 488 10.81 -32.39 7.77
N MET A 489 10.79 -33.64 7.33
CA MET A 489 10.94 -34.10 5.95
C MET A 489 9.76 -34.98 5.50
N SER A 490 8.62 -34.87 6.21
CA SER A 490 7.45 -35.70 5.90
C SER A 490 6.98 -35.49 4.47
N ASN A 491 6.70 -36.56 3.72
CA ASN A 491 6.24 -36.47 2.32
C ASN A 491 7.20 -35.76 1.36
N MET A 492 8.47 -35.54 1.71
CA MET A 492 9.38 -34.74 0.90
C MET A 492 9.51 -35.24 -0.55
N PHE A 493 9.51 -36.55 -0.76
CA PHE A 493 9.65 -37.22 -2.07
C PHE A 493 8.49 -38.19 -2.38
N SER A 494 7.34 -38.01 -1.74
CA SER A 494 6.16 -38.86 -2.00
C SER A 494 5.68 -38.72 -3.44
N TYR A 495 5.14 -39.80 -4.01
CA TYR A 495 4.55 -39.85 -5.35
C TYR A 495 5.52 -39.48 -6.51
N MET A 496 6.84 -39.46 -6.27
CA MET A 496 7.83 -39.30 -7.34
C MET A 496 8.08 -40.65 -8.03
N THR A 497 7.35 -40.92 -9.11
CA THR A 497 7.33 -42.23 -9.80
C THR A 497 8.53 -42.44 -10.74
N ASN A 498 9.04 -41.40 -11.40
CA ASN A 498 10.09 -41.55 -12.42
C ASN A 498 11.54 -41.41 -11.93
N LEU A 499 11.78 -41.06 -10.67
CA LEU A 499 13.14 -41.08 -10.12
C LEU A 499 13.73 -42.47 -10.18
N THR A 500 14.93 -42.62 -10.73
CA THR A 500 15.65 -43.91 -10.77
C THR A 500 16.63 -44.08 -9.61
N SER A 501 17.25 -42.97 -9.22
CA SER A 501 18.10 -42.91 -8.04
C SER A 501 17.99 -41.53 -7.39
N LEU A 502 18.35 -41.46 -6.10
CA LEU A 502 18.36 -40.23 -5.34
C LEU A 502 19.62 -40.15 -4.50
N ASN A 503 20.36 -39.04 -4.61
CA ASN A 503 21.58 -38.81 -3.84
C ASN A 503 21.28 -37.90 -2.64
N LEU A 504 21.36 -38.45 -1.44
CA LEU A 504 21.15 -37.78 -0.16
C LEU A 504 22.43 -37.79 0.70
N SER A 505 23.61 -37.94 0.07
CA SER A 505 24.90 -38.07 0.78
C SER A 505 25.29 -36.87 1.65
N ASN A 506 24.74 -35.68 1.35
CA ASN A 506 24.91 -34.44 2.10
C ASN A 506 23.86 -34.23 3.21
N PHE A 507 22.86 -35.12 3.34
CA PHE A 507 21.79 -34.93 4.33
C PHE A 507 22.30 -35.22 5.74
N ASN A 508 22.09 -34.25 6.64
CA ASN A 508 22.21 -34.41 8.08
C ASN A 508 20.80 -34.52 8.68
N THR A 509 20.49 -35.66 9.31
CA THR A 509 19.16 -35.96 9.86
C THR A 509 19.10 -35.89 11.38
N SER A 510 20.15 -35.39 12.04
CA SER A 510 20.26 -35.35 13.51
C SER A 510 19.20 -34.51 14.24
N GLN A 511 18.57 -33.56 13.55
CA GLN A 511 17.48 -32.73 14.08
C GLN A 511 16.09 -33.20 13.62
N VAL A 512 16.00 -34.18 12.72
CA VAL A 512 14.73 -34.58 12.12
C VAL A 512 13.89 -35.37 13.12
N THR A 513 12.69 -34.89 13.39
CA THR A 513 11.69 -35.54 14.24
C THR A 513 10.59 -36.22 13.42
N ASN A 514 10.36 -35.79 12.17
CA ASN A 514 9.32 -36.33 11.30
C ASN A 514 9.83 -36.70 9.90
N MET A 515 9.77 -37.98 9.56
CA MET A 515 10.03 -38.56 8.22
C MET A 515 8.85 -39.41 7.74
N ALA A 516 7.66 -39.31 8.34
CA ALA A 516 6.51 -40.09 7.88
C ALA A 516 6.27 -39.86 6.39
N ASN A 517 6.00 -40.96 5.67
CA ASN A 517 5.73 -40.91 4.24
C ASN A 517 6.84 -40.22 3.44
N MET A 518 8.13 -40.36 3.77
CA MET A 518 9.18 -39.63 3.04
C MET A 518 9.27 -39.98 1.54
N PHE A 519 9.08 -41.25 1.17
CA PHE A 519 9.22 -41.75 -0.21
C PHE A 519 8.03 -42.55 -0.77
N PRO A 520 6.83 -42.63 -0.19
CA PRO A 520 5.82 -43.59 -0.62
C PRO A 520 5.26 -43.27 -2.01
N LEU A 521 4.65 -44.28 -2.60
CA LEU A 521 3.77 -44.14 -3.75
C LEU A 521 2.33 -44.49 -3.34
N SER A 522 1.36 -43.94 -4.06
CA SER A 522 -0.03 -44.35 -3.92
C SER A 522 -0.20 -45.79 -4.44
N ASP A 523 -1.26 -46.49 -4.02
CA ASP A 523 -1.54 -47.84 -4.53
C ASP A 523 -1.72 -47.85 -6.06
N VAL A 524 -2.26 -46.78 -6.63
CA VAL A 524 -2.44 -46.65 -8.08
C VAL A 524 -1.12 -46.39 -8.81
N ASP A 525 -0.14 -45.80 -8.14
CA ASP A 525 1.19 -45.50 -8.70
C ASP A 525 2.23 -46.59 -8.43
N ALA A 526 1.90 -47.62 -7.64
CA ALA A 526 2.83 -48.67 -7.24
C ALA A 526 3.44 -49.43 -8.43
N SER A 527 2.71 -49.56 -9.54
CA SER A 527 3.19 -50.17 -10.79
C SER A 527 4.18 -49.27 -11.55
N ASN A 528 4.16 -47.96 -11.27
CA ASN A 528 5.01 -46.96 -11.90
C ASN A 528 6.32 -46.70 -11.15
N ASP A 529 6.60 -47.43 -10.05
CA ASP A 529 7.83 -47.25 -9.30
C ASP A 529 9.07 -47.46 -10.17
N LYS A 530 10.00 -46.50 -10.16
CA LYS A 530 11.31 -46.59 -10.81
C LYS A 530 12.48 -46.39 -9.85
N LEU A 531 12.23 -46.08 -8.57
CA LEU A 531 13.31 -45.75 -7.64
C LEU A 531 14.04 -47.03 -7.21
N GLU A 532 15.27 -47.19 -7.67
CA GLU A 532 16.08 -48.39 -7.41
C GLU A 532 17.09 -48.19 -6.29
N LYS A 533 17.65 -46.98 -6.15
CA LYS A 533 18.74 -46.69 -5.20
C LYS A 533 18.61 -45.33 -4.54
N ILE A 534 18.88 -45.29 -3.24
CA ILE A 534 19.09 -44.06 -2.47
C ILE A 534 20.53 -44.07 -1.96
N TYR A 535 21.31 -43.06 -2.30
CA TYR A 535 22.72 -42.94 -1.89
C TYR A 535 22.88 -42.06 -0.65
N VAL A 536 23.65 -42.53 0.33
CA VAL A 536 23.99 -41.79 1.56
C VAL A 536 25.47 -41.95 1.90
N ASN A 537 26.03 -41.03 2.70
CA ASN A 537 27.41 -41.17 3.23
C ASN A 537 27.45 -41.93 4.56
N ASN A 538 26.43 -41.73 5.38
CA ASN A 538 26.24 -42.34 6.69
C ASN A 538 24.77 -42.75 6.85
N ASP A 539 24.49 -43.62 7.82
CA ASP A 539 23.13 -43.93 8.24
C ASP A 539 22.38 -42.65 8.63
N PHE A 540 21.06 -42.66 8.45
CA PHE A 540 20.26 -41.54 8.97
C PHE A 540 20.22 -41.62 10.50
N ASN A 541 20.42 -40.48 11.15
CA ASN A 541 20.27 -40.38 12.60
C ASN A 541 18.78 -40.41 12.95
N THR A 542 18.34 -41.46 13.63
CA THR A 542 16.94 -41.68 14.01
C THR A 542 16.66 -41.44 15.50
N SER A 543 17.62 -40.88 16.24
CA SER A 543 17.52 -40.71 17.71
C SER A 543 16.39 -39.77 18.14
N LYS A 544 16.09 -38.74 17.32
CA LYS A 544 15.01 -37.77 17.56
C LYS A 544 13.71 -38.10 16.82
N LEU A 545 13.70 -39.16 16.01
CA LEU A 545 12.60 -39.47 15.11
C LEU A 545 11.39 -39.98 15.91
N THR A 546 10.29 -39.22 15.91
CA THR A 546 9.02 -39.56 16.57
C THR A 546 7.95 -39.99 15.59
N SER A 547 8.05 -39.62 14.30
CA SER A 547 7.10 -39.95 13.24
C SER A 547 7.82 -40.52 12.02
N TYR A 548 7.53 -41.78 11.68
CA TYR A 548 8.26 -42.56 10.67
C TYR A 548 7.41 -43.66 10.00
N SER A 549 6.09 -43.52 9.99
CA SER A 549 5.20 -44.50 9.35
C SER A 549 5.29 -44.44 7.82
N MET A 550 5.15 -45.59 7.16
CA MET A 550 4.91 -45.71 5.72
C MET A 550 5.96 -45.01 4.83
N MET A 551 7.22 -44.94 5.28
CA MET A 551 8.28 -44.17 4.57
C MET A 551 8.54 -44.67 3.15
N PHE A 552 8.44 -45.98 2.94
CA PHE A 552 8.78 -46.65 1.69
C PHE A 552 7.57 -47.31 1.04
N ASP A 553 6.34 -46.93 1.43
CA ASP A 553 5.15 -47.62 0.95
C ASP A 553 5.11 -47.68 -0.58
N ASN A 554 4.75 -48.83 -1.11
CA ASN A 554 4.74 -49.14 -2.54
C ASN A 554 6.07 -48.96 -3.32
N ARG A 555 7.23 -48.75 -2.66
CA ARG A 555 8.56 -48.74 -3.30
C ARG A 555 9.09 -50.14 -3.60
N LYS A 556 8.43 -50.83 -4.54
CA LYS A 556 8.69 -52.23 -4.89
C LYS A 556 10.03 -52.44 -5.62
N LYS A 557 10.62 -51.41 -6.23
CA LYS A 557 11.92 -51.50 -6.93
C LYS A 557 13.12 -51.09 -6.08
N LEU A 558 12.91 -50.41 -4.95
CA LEU A 558 14.00 -49.94 -4.10
C LEU A 558 14.78 -51.12 -3.51
N ARG A 559 16.11 -51.07 -3.63
CA ARG A 559 17.04 -52.05 -3.05
C ARG A 559 18.16 -51.34 -2.29
N GLY A 560 18.58 -51.94 -1.19
CA GLY A 560 19.83 -51.57 -0.52
C GLY A 560 21.06 -51.84 -1.40
N GLY A 561 22.21 -51.30 -1.02
CA GLY A 561 23.46 -51.44 -1.77
C GLY A 561 23.93 -52.88 -2.01
N ALA A 562 23.64 -53.79 -1.08
CA ALA A 562 23.89 -55.23 -1.18
C ALA A 562 22.67 -56.02 -1.69
N GLY A 563 21.60 -55.33 -2.07
CA GLY A 563 20.38 -55.91 -2.62
C GLY A 563 19.27 -56.19 -1.61
N SER A 564 19.39 -55.79 -0.34
CA SER A 564 18.34 -56.03 0.66
C SER A 564 17.03 -55.35 0.30
N TYR A 565 15.91 -56.00 0.64
CA TYR A 565 14.55 -55.47 0.50
C TYR A 565 13.55 -56.18 1.41
N LEU A 566 12.42 -55.53 1.68
CA LEU A 566 11.22 -56.16 2.22
C LEU A 566 10.23 -56.49 1.11
N ALA A 567 9.57 -57.64 1.22
CA ALA A 567 8.49 -58.03 0.30
C ALA A 567 7.29 -57.05 0.36
N ASN A 568 7.02 -56.50 1.55
CA ASN A 568 6.09 -55.40 1.75
C ASN A 568 6.87 -54.16 2.24
N PRO A 569 7.22 -53.20 1.35
CA PRO A 569 7.97 -52.00 1.73
C PRO A 569 7.32 -51.15 2.83
N SER A 570 5.98 -51.21 2.99
CA SER A 570 5.26 -50.47 4.05
C SER A 570 5.64 -50.92 5.47
N THR A 571 6.17 -52.13 5.65
CA THR A 571 6.57 -52.65 6.96
C THR A 571 7.99 -52.24 7.36
N ALA A 572 8.71 -51.49 6.52
CA ALA A 572 9.99 -50.92 6.87
C ALA A 572 9.83 -49.87 7.98
N ASP A 573 10.41 -50.14 9.13
CA ASP A 573 10.50 -49.20 10.23
C ASP A 573 11.78 -48.35 10.13
N LYS A 574 12.06 -47.55 11.17
CA LYS A 574 13.25 -46.70 11.22
C LYS A 574 14.57 -47.47 11.17
N SER A 575 14.59 -48.79 11.42
CA SER A 575 15.82 -49.59 11.34
C SER A 575 16.31 -49.76 9.90
N TRP A 576 15.46 -49.55 8.90
CA TRP A 576 15.82 -49.64 7.47
C TRP A 576 16.46 -48.35 6.92
N LEU A 577 16.47 -47.25 7.69
CA LEU A 577 17.10 -45.97 7.34
C LEU A 577 18.63 -45.99 7.53
N ARG A 578 19.29 -47.01 6.99
CA ARG A 578 20.74 -47.25 7.12
C ARG A 578 21.34 -47.79 5.83
N ILE A 579 22.65 -47.69 5.73
CA ILE A 579 23.45 -48.34 4.68
C ILE A 579 23.23 -49.85 4.79
N ASP A 580 22.98 -50.47 3.65
CA ASP A 580 22.73 -51.90 3.55
C ASP A 580 23.98 -52.73 3.81
N ASP A 581 23.97 -53.49 4.91
CA ASP A 581 25.02 -54.45 5.28
C ASP A 581 24.40 -55.74 5.87
N PRO A 582 23.79 -56.58 5.01
CA PRO A 582 23.17 -57.81 5.46
C PRO A 582 24.21 -58.84 5.97
N THR A 583 25.48 -58.71 5.58
CA THR A 583 26.56 -59.61 6.02
C THR A 583 26.85 -59.50 7.51
N ASN A 584 26.60 -58.33 8.10
CA ASN A 584 26.71 -58.08 9.53
C ASN A 584 25.33 -58.00 10.23
N GLY A 585 24.26 -58.48 9.60
CA GLY A 585 22.92 -58.50 10.18
C GLY A 585 22.21 -57.13 10.20
N HIS A 586 22.62 -56.22 9.32
CA HIS A 586 22.09 -54.85 9.24
C HIS A 586 21.52 -54.55 7.84
N PRO A 587 20.45 -55.24 7.39
CA PRO A 587 19.83 -54.93 6.10
C PRO A 587 19.28 -53.49 6.11
N GLY A 588 19.40 -52.77 5.01
CA GLY A 588 18.96 -51.38 4.89
C GLY A 588 18.55 -51.03 3.47
N TYR A 589 17.88 -49.89 3.30
CA TYR A 589 17.48 -49.41 1.97
C TYR A 589 18.48 -48.45 1.32
N PHE A 590 19.56 -48.08 2.00
CA PHE A 590 20.53 -47.15 1.46
C PHE A 590 21.75 -47.83 0.87
N THR A 591 22.30 -47.21 -0.17
CA THR A 591 23.58 -47.56 -0.79
C THR A 591 24.62 -46.55 -0.33
N ARG A 592 25.79 -47.00 0.11
CA ARG A 592 26.89 -46.08 0.42
C ARG A 592 27.33 -45.39 -0.88
N LYS A 593 27.43 -44.07 -0.86
CA LYS A 593 27.98 -43.34 -2.01
C LYS A 593 29.42 -43.83 -2.28
N PRO A 594 29.76 -44.19 -3.53
CA PRO A 594 31.10 -44.67 -3.89
C PRO A 594 32.22 -43.69 -3.53
#